data_AF-A0AA88PH67-F1
#
_entry.id   AF-A0AA88PH67-F1
#
_cell.length_a   1.000
_cell.length_b   1.000
_cell.length_c   1.000
_cell.angle_alpha   90.00
_cell.angle_beta   90.00
_cell.angle_gamma   90.00
#
_symmetry.space_group_name_H-M   'P 1'
#
loop_
_entity.id
_entity.type
_entity.pdbx_description
1 polymer ?
#
loop_
_entity_poly.entity_id
_entity_poly.type
_entity_poly.pdbx_seq_one_letter_code
_entity_poly.pdbx_strand_id
1 'polypeptide(L)'
;MRVFSFWTAVVCVLYAGVRCVPLAEEKSTDCGSDDVSMSVNGAVAGCNQQKTDDDLNAQERHKGLLRELQELAEHEKDREREYARERDDYELNDTWEEDEGDDEEEDEDEGAVKEQNERDLDELLQEEIQKTETQRRQDEELEELLKELKKKQQEKKRRRNQEEEDEKRKNELELMVEKEKVEKELKELLEEQKNDTKSWNKEKEKEEKQEELQELMRKMERVQEEEEEEKEPQQKREMENASDEATRQFERERDGEEEQQEEDRQHDEDEEEEDEDEELLEIEAELRKVAAQLHELRRG
;
A
#
# COMPACT_ATOMS: atom_id res chain seq x y z
N MET A 1 6.33 10.29 -39.83
CA MET A 1 7.65 10.82 -39.42
C MET A 1 7.44 12.05 -38.55
N ARG A 2 8.20 12.15 -37.45
CA ARG A 2 8.21 13.18 -36.37
C ARG A 2 7.03 13.00 -35.39
N VAL A 3 7.11 12.41 -34.19
CA VAL A 3 8.14 12.22 -33.14
C VAL A 3 8.71 13.50 -32.53
N PHE A 4 8.76 13.48 -31.19
CA PHE A 4 9.28 14.45 -30.19
C PHE A 4 8.27 15.50 -29.71
N SER A 5 8.15 15.85 -28.43
CA SER A 5 8.78 15.45 -27.16
C SER A 5 8.11 16.32 -26.11
N PHE A 6 7.50 15.80 -25.04
CA PHE A 6 7.31 16.54 -23.77
C PHE A 6 6.91 15.57 -22.65
N TRP A 7 7.86 14.80 -22.14
CA TRP A 7 7.79 14.26 -20.78
C TRP A 7 9.00 14.78 -20.01
N THR A 8 8.83 14.87 -18.68
CA THR A 8 9.78 15.22 -17.61
C THR A 8 9.87 16.69 -17.17
N ALA A 9 9.12 17.02 -16.11
CA ALA A 9 9.57 17.90 -15.03
C ALA A 9 8.66 17.71 -13.79
N VAL A 10 8.73 16.56 -13.12
CA VAL A 10 8.31 16.44 -11.71
C VAL A 10 9.61 16.43 -10.91
N VAL A 11 9.97 17.61 -10.42
CA VAL A 11 11.15 17.84 -9.58
C VAL A 11 10.86 17.35 -8.17
N CYS A 12 11.82 16.61 -7.64
CA CYS A 12 11.87 16.00 -6.34
C CYS A 12 11.68 17.03 -5.20
N VAL A 13 10.69 16.81 -4.34
CA VAL A 13 10.73 17.26 -2.94
C VAL A 13 11.11 16.04 -2.12
N LEU A 14 12.40 15.92 -1.82
CA LEU A 14 12.93 14.92 -0.91
C LEU A 14 12.51 15.27 0.51
N TYR A 15 11.88 14.28 1.15
CA TYR A 15 11.65 14.19 2.58
C TYR A 15 12.92 14.49 3.38
N ALA A 16 12.80 15.37 4.35
CA ALA A 16 13.80 15.57 5.40
C ALA A 16 13.84 14.31 6.28
N GLY A 17 14.87 13.48 6.09
CA GLY A 17 15.17 12.37 6.98
C GLY A 17 15.62 12.89 8.35
N VAL A 18 14.77 12.72 9.35
CA VAL A 18 15.12 12.80 10.77
C VAL A 18 16.07 11.64 11.07
N ARG A 19 17.36 11.92 11.21
CA ARG A 19 18.31 10.97 11.79
C ARG A 19 18.25 11.09 13.32
N CYS A 20 17.63 10.12 13.98
CA CYS A 20 17.81 9.92 15.41
C CYS A 20 19.27 9.49 15.69
N VAL A 21 19.95 10.29 16.50
CA VAL A 21 21.26 10.03 17.10
C VAL A 21 21.04 9.15 18.34
N PRO A 22 21.88 8.13 18.62
CA PRO A 22 21.73 7.35 19.85
C PRO A 22 22.21 8.18 21.06
N LEU A 23 21.30 8.38 22.02
CA LEU A 23 21.54 9.06 23.28
C LEU A 23 22.23 8.08 24.24
N ALA A 24 23.41 8.47 24.72
CA ALA A 24 24.19 7.69 25.67
C ALA A 24 23.49 7.61 27.03
N GLU A 25 23.45 6.39 27.60
CA GLU A 25 23.13 6.12 29.00
C GLU A 25 24.08 6.88 29.93
N GLU A 26 23.53 7.74 30.80
CA GLU A 26 24.21 8.15 32.03
C GLU A 26 23.35 7.79 33.25
N LYS A 27 23.74 6.66 33.84
CA LYS A 27 23.62 6.22 35.24
C LYS A 27 22.66 7.02 36.14
N SER A 28 21.55 6.37 36.49
CA SER A 28 20.78 6.63 37.69
C SER A 28 21.68 6.63 38.92
N THR A 29 21.72 7.74 39.64
CA THR A 29 22.24 7.80 41.00
C THR A 29 21.07 7.75 41.97
N ASP A 30 21.19 6.75 42.82
CA ASP A 30 20.34 6.33 43.92
C ASP A 30 20.04 7.48 44.89
N CYS A 31 18.75 7.80 45.07
CA CYS A 31 18.29 8.69 46.14
C CYS A 31 18.04 7.83 47.39
N GLY A 32 19.12 7.46 48.07
CA GLY A 32 19.07 6.88 49.41
C GLY A 32 20.11 7.54 50.30
N SER A 33 19.70 8.39 51.24
CA SER A 33 20.50 8.74 52.42
C SER A 33 19.62 9.42 53.48
N ASP A 34 19.00 8.60 54.33
CA ASP A 34 19.01 8.89 55.75
C ASP A 34 20.45 8.60 56.23
N ASP A 35 21.15 9.61 56.74
CA ASP A 35 21.60 9.55 58.14
C ASP A 35 22.22 10.89 58.57
N VAL A 36 21.74 11.36 59.71
CA VAL A 36 22.37 12.35 60.56
C VAL A 36 23.63 11.72 61.16
N SER A 37 24.81 12.33 60.98
CA SER A 37 25.67 12.76 62.12
C SER A 37 27.11 13.13 61.71
N MET A 38 27.45 14.34 62.14
CA MET A 38 28.76 14.81 62.62
C MET A 38 29.84 15.31 61.65
N SER A 39 29.94 16.66 61.71
CA SER A 39 31.15 17.41 62.07
C SER A 39 31.98 17.99 60.92
N VAL A 40 31.97 19.32 60.81
CA VAL A 40 33.12 20.20 61.11
C VAL A 40 32.85 21.59 60.51
N ASN A 41 32.64 22.56 61.41
CA ASN A 41 33.01 23.99 61.35
C ASN A 41 32.82 24.80 60.06
N GLY A 42 32.02 25.87 60.18
CA GLY A 42 32.54 27.19 59.79
C GLY A 42 31.60 28.14 59.06
N ALA A 43 31.12 29.13 59.81
CA ALA A 43 30.82 30.50 59.38
C ALA A 43 29.53 30.75 58.56
N VAL A 44 28.45 30.92 59.32
CA VAL A 44 27.43 31.94 59.04
C VAL A 44 28.09 33.33 59.16
N ALA A 45 28.22 34.03 58.03
CA ALA A 45 28.25 35.50 57.98
C ALA A 45 26.89 35.90 57.41
N GLY A 46 25.94 36.38 58.22
CA GLY A 46 25.95 37.75 58.69
C GLY A 46 24.98 38.55 57.83
N CYS A 47 23.70 38.52 58.21
CA CYS A 47 22.63 39.28 57.57
C CYS A 47 22.96 40.79 57.61
N ASN A 48 23.36 41.36 56.48
CA ASN A 48 23.28 42.80 56.24
C ASN A 48 22.21 43.02 55.18
N GLN A 49 21.09 43.56 55.66
CA GLN A 49 19.92 43.93 54.92
C GLN A 49 20.25 45.15 54.06
N GLN A 50 20.78 44.91 52.86
CA GLN A 50 20.58 45.85 51.77
C GLN A 50 19.15 45.62 51.28
N LYS A 51 18.23 46.52 51.65
CA LYS A 51 16.97 46.69 50.91
C LYS A 51 17.38 47.15 49.52
N THR A 52 17.69 46.19 48.66
CA THR A 52 17.81 46.41 47.24
C THR A 52 16.41 46.62 46.69
N ASP A 53 16.30 47.38 45.61
CA ASP A 53 15.05 47.63 44.88
C ASP A 53 14.32 46.33 44.43
N ASP A 54 14.89 45.16 44.71
CA ASP A 54 14.32 43.83 44.54
C ASP A 54 13.08 43.57 45.42
N ASP A 55 12.95 44.19 46.60
CA ASP A 55 11.75 44.05 47.46
C ASP A 55 10.53 44.77 46.84
N LEU A 56 10.74 45.93 46.22
CA LEU A 56 9.69 46.67 45.52
C LEU A 56 9.27 45.93 44.23
N ASN A 57 10.24 45.34 43.53
CA ASN A 57 10.00 44.49 42.36
C ASN A 57 9.35 43.14 42.74
N ALA A 58 9.67 42.56 43.90
CA ALA A 58 9.01 41.37 44.42
C ALA A 58 7.54 41.64 44.78
N GLN A 59 7.23 42.81 45.36
CA GLN A 59 5.85 43.20 45.65
C GLN A 59 5.04 43.45 44.36
N GLU A 60 5.63 44.08 43.35
CA GLU A 60 4.99 44.25 42.04
C GLU A 60 4.76 42.92 41.32
N ARG A 61 5.73 42.00 41.37
CA ARG A 61 5.58 40.62 40.86
C ARG A 61 4.50 39.85 41.61
N HIS A 62 4.46 39.95 42.94
CA HIS A 62 3.41 39.32 43.75
C HIS A 62 2.03 39.89 43.42
N LYS A 63 1.93 41.21 43.19
CA LYS A 63 0.69 41.86 42.75
C LYS A 63 0.29 41.46 41.32
N GLY A 64 1.26 41.23 40.43
CA GLY A 64 1.04 40.68 39.10
C GLY A 64 0.50 39.25 39.17
N LEU A 65 1.16 38.38 39.93
CA LEU A 65 0.76 37.00 40.12
C LEU A 65 -0.64 36.86 40.74
N LEU A 66 -0.98 37.72 41.72
CA LEU A 66 -2.33 37.75 42.29
C LEU A 66 -3.39 38.16 41.26
N ARG A 67 -3.05 39.04 40.32
CA ARG A 67 -3.96 39.44 39.24
C ARG A 67 -4.17 38.29 38.26
N GLU A 68 -3.10 37.61 37.87
CA GLU A 68 -3.15 36.44 36.98
C GLU A 68 -3.94 35.30 37.63
N LEU A 69 -3.74 35.03 38.92
CA LEU A 69 -4.52 34.04 39.65
C LEU A 69 -6.00 34.42 39.76
N GLN A 70 -6.30 35.70 39.94
CA GLN A 70 -7.69 36.17 39.95
C GLN A 70 -8.33 36.02 38.57
N GLU A 71 -7.60 36.35 37.50
CA GLU A 71 -8.06 36.18 36.12
C GLU A 71 -8.28 34.70 35.76
N LEU A 72 -7.37 33.80 36.17
CA LEU A 72 -7.54 32.36 36.00
C LEU A 72 -8.75 31.84 36.79
N ALA A 73 -8.95 32.31 38.02
CA ALA A 73 -10.09 31.89 38.83
C ALA A 73 -11.43 32.36 38.23
N GLU A 74 -11.46 33.57 37.65
CA GLU A 74 -12.63 34.08 36.93
C GLU A 74 -12.87 33.28 35.64
N HIS A 75 -11.82 33.00 34.87
CA HIS A 75 -11.89 32.20 33.64
C HIS A 75 -12.35 30.75 33.89
N GLU A 76 -11.85 30.09 34.93
CA GLU A 76 -12.27 28.73 35.29
C GLU A 76 -13.76 28.71 35.70
N LYS A 77 -14.20 29.73 36.44
CA LYS A 77 -15.60 29.88 36.87
C LYS A 77 -16.54 30.22 35.71
N ASP A 78 -16.07 30.91 34.69
CA ASP A 78 -16.83 31.17 33.47
C ASP A 78 -16.94 29.90 32.63
N ARG A 79 -15.84 29.14 32.47
CA ARG A 79 -15.84 27.81 31.84
C ARG A 79 -16.77 26.82 32.56
N GLU A 80 -16.76 26.80 33.89
CA GLU A 80 -17.69 25.98 34.69
C GLU A 80 -19.16 26.38 34.46
N ARG A 81 -19.44 27.68 34.33
CA ARG A 81 -20.79 28.18 34.00
C ARG A 81 -21.21 27.82 32.57
N GLU A 82 -20.28 27.74 31.63
CA GLU A 82 -20.57 27.25 30.28
C GLU A 82 -20.90 25.76 30.30
N TYR A 83 -20.08 24.92 30.95
CA TYR A 83 -20.39 23.49 31.10
C TYR A 83 -21.69 23.22 31.87
N ALA A 84 -22.02 24.05 32.86
CA ALA A 84 -23.30 23.95 33.56
C ALA A 84 -24.47 24.27 32.62
N ARG A 85 -24.38 25.34 31.81
CA ARG A 85 -25.42 25.67 30.83
C ARG A 85 -25.55 24.63 29.72
N GLU A 86 -24.43 24.11 29.23
CA GLU A 86 -24.41 23.07 28.20
C GLU A 86 -25.06 21.79 28.73
N ARG A 87 -24.73 21.39 29.97
CA ARG A 87 -25.42 20.29 30.66
C ARG A 87 -26.91 20.54 30.78
N ASP A 88 -27.32 21.72 31.25
CA ASP A 88 -28.73 22.07 31.42
C ASP A 88 -29.47 22.08 30.06
N ASP A 89 -28.80 22.42 28.95
CA ASP A 89 -29.36 22.39 27.59
C ASP A 89 -29.56 20.95 27.09
N TYR A 90 -28.61 20.05 27.36
CA TYR A 90 -28.78 18.62 27.12
C TYR A 90 -29.89 18.01 27.99
N GLU A 91 -29.96 18.36 29.28
CA GLU A 91 -30.99 17.86 30.20
C GLU A 91 -32.39 18.41 29.85
N LEU A 92 -32.47 19.63 29.33
CA LEU A 92 -33.72 20.22 28.83
C LEU A 92 -34.13 19.62 27.47
N ASN A 93 -33.18 19.27 26.60
CA ASN A 93 -33.45 18.58 25.34
C ASN A 93 -34.10 17.19 25.57
N ASP A 94 -33.71 16.48 26.63
CA ASP A 94 -34.33 15.21 27.02
C ASP A 94 -35.73 15.38 27.66
N THR A 95 -36.14 16.60 28.03
CA THR A 95 -37.41 16.87 28.71
C THR A 95 -38.50 17.48 27.81
N TRP A 96 -38.16 17.97 26.60
CA TRP A 96 -39.14 18.58 25.68
C TRP A 96 -39.94 17.58 24.82
N GLU A 97 -39.70 16.27 24.97
CA GLU A 97 -40.44 15.20 24.29
C GLU A 97 -41.59 14.61 25.14
N GLU A 98 -41.92 15.20 26.30
CA GLU A 98 -43.07 14.79 27.13
C GLU A 98 -43.99 15.97 27.49
N ASP A 99 -44.69 16.53 26.51
CA ASP A 99 -45.97 17.23 26.75
C ASP A 99 -47.00 16.66 25.76
N GLU A 100 -47.73 15.64 26.23
CA GLU A 100 -48.89 15.09 25.53
C GLU A 100 -50.00 16.14 25.45
N GLY A 101 -50.06 16.81 24.29
CA GLY A 101 -51.24 17.51 23.82
C GLY A 101 -52.31 16.50 23.43
N ASP A 102 -53.35 16.43 24.27
CA ASP A 102 -54.69 15.95 23.99
C ASP A 102 -55.19 16.44 22.61
N ASP A 103 -55.07 15.57 21.59
CA ASP A 103 -55.83 15.63 20.35
C ASP A 103 -56.19 14.17 19.97
N GLU A 104 -57.19 13.62 20.66
CA GLU A 104 -58.00 12.56 20.06
C GLU A 104 -58.68 13.16 18.82
N GLU A 105 -58.14 12.98 17.59
CA GLU A 105 -58.91 12.79 16.33
C GLU A 105 -58.03 12.20 15.20
N GLU A 106 -58.40 11.01 14.72
CA GLU A 106 -58.14 10.39 13.40
C GLU A 106 -56.78 9.70 13.10
N ASP A 107 -56.42 8.68 13.89
CA ASP A 107 -55.45 7.65 13.52
C ASP A 107 -56.05 6.56 12.59
N GLU A 108 -56.07 6.77 11.27
CA GLU A 108 -56.18 5.64 10.32
C GLU A 108 -55.30 5.77 9.05
N ASP A 109 -54.58 6.88 8.80
CA ASP A 109 -53.90 7.10 7.48
C ASP A 109 -52.36 7.19 7.53
N GLU A 110 -51.70 7.43 8.68
CA GLU A 110 -50.23 7.55 8.71
C GLU A 110 -49.47 6.21 8.67
N GLY A 111 -50.08 5.12 9.16
CA GLY A 111 -49.50 3.78 9.09
C GLY A 111 -49.37 3.27 7.65
N ALA A 112 -50.34 3.62 6.78
CA ALA A 112 -50.34 3.22 5.38
C ALA A 112 -49.24 3.92 4.57
N VAL A 113 -48.90 5.17 4.89
CA VAL A 113 -47.85 5.95 4.20
C VAL A 113 -46.45 5.50 4.63
N LYS A 114 -46.24 5.17 5.91
CA LYS A 114 -44.96 4.61 6.39
C LYS A 114 -44.68 3.22 5.81
N GLU A 115 -45.69 2.35 5.79
CA GLU A 115 -45.57 1.01 5.19
C GLU A 115 -45.38 1.06 3.66
N GLN A 116 -45.93 2.06 2.97
CA GLN A 116 -45.63 2.30 1.54
C GLN A 116 -44.18 2.75 1.33
N ASN A 117 -43.67 3.66 2.16
CA ASN A 117 -42.27 4.11 2.06
C ASN A 117 -41.26 2.99 2.35
N GLU A 118 -41.55 2.10 3.29
CA GLU A 118 -40.71 0.92 3.57
C GLU A 118 -40.68 -0.05 2.38
N ARG A 119 -41.83 -0.29 1.73
CA ARG A 119 -41.90 -1.10 0.51
C ARG A 119 -41.15 -0.47 -0.66
N ASP A 120 -41.25 0.85 -0.83
CA ASP A 120 -40.54 1.58 -1.88
C ASP A 120 -39.02 1.55 -1.64
N LEU A 121 -38.58 1.61 -0.37
CA LEU A 121 -37.17 1.47 0.00
C LEU A 121 -36.64 0.06 -0.28
N ASP A 122 -37.42 -0.98 0.05
CA ASP A 122 -37.09 -2.38 -0.25
C ASP A 122 -37.00 -2.65 -1.76
N GLU A 123 -37.89 -2.06 -2.56
CA GLU A 123 -37.85 -2.17 -4.03
C GLU A 123 -36.59 -1.52 -4.61
N LEU A 124 -36.22 -0.33 -4.11
CA LEU A 124 -34.97 0.35 -4.52
C LEU A 124 -33.72 -0.42 -4.12
N LEU A 125 -33.70 -1.00 -2.92
CA LEU A 125 -32.59 -1.83 -2.44
C LEU A 125 -32.41 -3.07 -3.32
N GLN A 126 -33.52 -3.75 -3.68
CA GLN A 126 -33.47 -4.89 -4.60
C GLN A 126 -32.98 -4.48 -6.00
N GLU A 127 -33.39 -3.31 -6.50
CA GLU A 127 -32.91 -2.80 -7.79
C GLU A 127 -31.40 -2.51 -7.76
N GLU A 128 -30.89 -1.96 -6.65
CA GLU A 128 -29.46 -1.71 -6.46
C GLU A 128 -28.63 -2.99 -6.34
N ILE A 129 -29.14 -3.99 -5.62
CA ILE A 129 -28.54 -5.33 -5.56
C ILE A 129 -28.49 -5.95 -6.97
N GLN A 130 -29.56 -5.87 -7.76
CA GLN A 130 -29.56 -6.38 -9.13
C GLN A 130 -28.60 -5.62 -10.06
N LYS A 131 -28.51 -4.30 -9.93
CA LYS A 131 -27.56 -3.47 -10.68
C LYS A 131 -26.11 -3.81 -10.34
N THR A 132 -25.79 -3.96 -9.07
CA THR A 132 -24.44 -4.37 -8.63
C THR A 132 -24.12 -5.80 -9.07
N GLU A 133 -25.07 -6.74 -8.99
CA GLU A 133 -24.87 -8.11 -9.47
C GLU A 133 -24.65 -8.16 -11.00
N THR A 134 -25.43 -7.42 -11.77
CA THR A 134 -25.24 -7.31 -13.23
C THR A 134 -23.92 -6.64 -13.60
N GLN A 135 -23.49 -5.63 -12.85
CA GLN A 135 -22.18 -5.00 -13.04
C GLN A 135 -21.04 -5.99 -12.75
N ARG A 136 -21.12 -6.77 -11.66
CA ARG A 136 -20.12 -7.81 -11.35
C ARG A 136 -20.00 -8.85 -12.47
N ARG A 137 -21.14 -9.28 -13.04
CA ARG A 137 -21.14 -10.20 -14.20
C ARG A 137 -20.47 -9.60 -15.43
N GLN A 138 -20.70 -8.31 -15.70
CA GLN A 138 -20.05 -7.61 -16.82
C GLN A 138 -18.55 -7.48 -16.62
N ASP A 139 -18.11 -7.21 -15.38
CA ASP A 139 -16.70 -7.10 -15.04
C ASP A 139 -15.98 -8.45 -15.17
N GLU A 140 -16.62 -9.55 -14.77
CA GLU A 140 -16.12 -10.93 -14.97
C GLU A 140 -15.97 -11.29 -16.45
N GLU A 141 -17.00 -11.02 -17.26
CA GLU A 141 -16.95 -11.24 -18.72
C GLU A 141 -15.84 -10.39 -19.38
N LEU A 142 -15.67 -9.14 -18.93
CA LEU A 142 -14.61 -8.25 -19.42
C LEU A 142 -13.23 -8.78 -19.04
N GLU A 143 -13.05 -9.30 -17.83
CA GLU A 143 -11.80 -9.89 -17.38
C GLU A 143 -11.44 -11.13 -18.20
N GLU A 144 -12.43 -11.98 -18.52
CA GLU A 144 -12.24 -13.17 -19.36
C GLU A 144 -11.82 -12.78 -20.79
N LEU A 145 -12.48 -11.78 -21.39
CA LEU A 145 -12.09 -11.25 -22.71
C LEU A 145 -10.68 -10.67 -22.70
N LEU A 146 -10.29 -9.97 -21.62
CA LEU A 146 -8.95 -9.41 -21.49
C LEU A 146 -7.89 -10.51 -21.36
N LYS A 147 -8.18 -11.58 -20.60
CA LYS A 147 -7.33 -12.78 -20.53
C LYS A 147 -7.20 -13.45 -21.90
N GLU A 148 -8.29 -13.59 -22.66
CA GLU A 148 -8.26 -14.20 -23.99
C GLU A 148 -7.46 -13.36 -24.99
N LEU A 149 -7.65 -12.03 -24.99
CA LEU A 149 -6.89 -11.11 -25.85
C LEU A 149 -5.39 -11.16 -25.54
N LYS A 150 -5.01 -11.18 -24.26
CA LYS A 150 -3.61 -11.29 -23.83
C LYS A 150 -3.01 -12.62 -24.30
N LYS A 151 -3.75 -13.73 -24.16
CA LYS A 151 -3.34 -15.06 -24.64
C LYS A 151 -3.17 -15.09 -26.16
N LYS A 152 -4.12 -14.55 -26.92
CA LYS A 152 -4.02 -14.43 -28.40
C LYS A 152 -2.84 -13.58 -28.83
N GLN A 153 -2.57 -12.48 -28.14
CA GLN A 153 -1.41 -11.63 -28.44
C GLN A 153 -0.09 -12.37 -28.17
N GLN A 154 -0.01 -13.12 -27.07
CA GLN A 154 1.15 -13.94 -26.72
C GLN A 154 1.35 -15.07 -27.74
N GLU A 155 0.29 -15.78 -28.13
CA GLU A 155 0.35 -16.82 -29.16
C GLU A 155 0.81 -16.26 -30.50
N LYS A 156 0.27 -15.10 -30.92
CA LYS A 156 0.70 -14.40 -32.13
C LYS A 156 2.17 -13.97 -32.07
N LYS A 157 2.69 -13.61 -30.89
CA LYS A 157 4.12 -13.32 -30.70
C LYS A 157 4.96 -14.60 -30.84
N ARG A 158 4.54 -15.70 -30.21
CA ARG A 158 5.23 -17.00 -30.33
C ARG A 158 5.30 -17.50 -31.77
N ARG A 159 4.19 -17.37 -32.51
CA ARG A 159 4.14 -17.75 -33.94
C ARG A 159 5.11 -16.93 -34.79
N ARG A 160 5.18 -15.61 -34.59
CA ARG A 160 6.13 -14.75 -35.30
C ARG A 160 7.58 -15.11 -34.98
N ASN A 161 7.92 -15.28 -33.71
CA ASN A 161 9.26 -15.67 -33.30
C ASN A 161 9.66 -17.03 -33.91
N GLN A 162 8.72 -17.99 -33.93
CA GLN A 162 8.99 -19.30 -34.51
C GLN A 162 9.19 -19.25 -36.04
N GLU A 163 8.40 -18.43 -36.75
CA GLU A 163 8.58 -18.17 -38.18
C GLU A 163 9.94 -17.50 -38.46
N GLU A 164 10.34 -16.53 -37.65
CA GLU A 164 11.65 -15.86 -37.72
C GLU A 164 12.80 -16.85 -37.46
N GLU A 165 12.70 -17.70 -36.43
CA GLU A 165 13.69 -18.75 -36.15
C GLU A 165 13.79 -19.79 -37.29
N ASP A 166 12.66 -20.21 -37.85
CA ASP A 166 12.63 -21.15 -38.98
C ASP A 166 13.25 -20.53 -40.24
N GLU A 167 13.07 -19.23 -40.46
CA GLU A 167 13.70 -18.48 -41.55
C GLU A 167 15.23 -18.37 -41.34
N LYS A 168 15.68 -18.04 -40.12
CA LYS A 168 17.11 -18.02 -39.77
C LYS A 168 17.76 -19.39 -40.02
N ARG A 169 17.13 -20.49 -39.59
CA ARG A 169 17.62 -21.86 -39.82
C ARG A 169 17.71 -22.21 -41.30
N LYS A 170 16.74 -21.77 -42.12
CA LYS A 170 16.79 -21.98 -43.58
C LYS A 170 17.94 -21.22 -44.21
N ASN A 171 18.13 -19.96 -43.84
CA ASN A 171 19.21 -19.13 -44.34
C ASN A 171 20.59 -19.69 -43.94
N GLU A 172 20.73 -20.17 -42.70
CA GLU A 172 21.96 -20.82 -42.22
C GLU A 172 22.29 -22.09 -43.01
N LEU A 173 21.28 -22.95 -43.24
CA LEU A 173 21.44 -24.17 -44.04
C LEU A 173 21.81 -23.87 -45.50
N GLU A 174 21.19 -22.87 -46.12
CA GLU A 174 21.54 -22.44 -47.48
C GLU A 174 23.00 -21.99 -47.56
N LEU A 175 23.45 -21.20 -46.59
CA LEU A 175 24.80 -20.66 -46.53
C LEU A 175 25.85 -21.76 -46.27
N MET A 176 25.53 -22.77 -45.45
CA MET A 176 26.37 -23.96 -45.29
C MET A 176 26.48 -24.78 -46.58
N VAL A 177 25.38 -24.97 -47.30
CA VAL A 177 25.36 -25.69 -48.57
C VAL A 177 26.16 -24.97 -49.65
N GLU A 178 26.04 -23.64 -49.74
CA GLU A 178 26.85 -22.83 -50.66
C GLU A 178 28.34 -22.91 -50.32
N LYS A 179 28.69 -22.79 -49.03
CA LYS A 179 30.08 -22.96 -48.59
C LYS A 179 30.64 -24.33 -48.99
N GLU A 180 29.89 -25.41 -48.77
CA GLU A 180 30.34 -26.75 -49.13
C GLU A 180 30.57 -26.90 -50.65
N LYS A 181 29.72 -26.28 -51.47
CA LYS A 181 29.91 -26.27 -52.93
C LYS A 181 31.19 -25.52 -53.32
N VAL A 182 31.41 -24.32 -52.77
CA VAL A 182 32.62 -23.51 -53.04
C VAL A 182 33.88 -24.24 -52.57
N GLU A 183 33.83 -24.89 -51.40
CA GLU A 183 34.96 -25.67 -50.87
C GLU A 183 35.31 -26.86 -51.78
N LYS A 184 34.31 -27.55 -52.34
CA LYS A 184 34.53 -28.63 -53.31
C LYS A 184 35.14 -28.13 -54.62
N GLU A 185 34.60 -27.06 -55.20
CA GLU A 185 35.16 -26.43 -56.42
C GLU A 185 36.60 -25.98 -56.21
N LEU A 186 36.88 -25.32 -55.07
CA LEU A 186 38.23 -24.89 -54.71
C LEU A 186 39.19 -26.07 -54.57
N LYS A 187 38.72 -27.20 -54.01
CA LYS A 187 39.51 -28.42 -53.86
C LYS A 187 39.82 -29.05 -55.22
N GLU A 188 38.84 -29.11 -56.13
CA GLU A 188 39.02 -29.62 -57.50
C GLU A 188 40.05 -28.78 -58.29
N LEU A 189 39.94 -27.44 -58.23
CA LEU A 189 40.92 -26.53 -58.83
C LEU A 189 42.34 -26.75 -58.26
N LEU A 190 42.45 -27.05 -56.96
CA LEU A 190 43.73 -27.31 -56.30
C LEU A 190 44.33 -28.67 -56.69
N GLU A 191 43.50 -29.67 -56.99
CA GLU A 191 43.94 -30.96 -57.54
C GLU A 191 44.36 -30.84 -59.00
N GLU A 192 43.66 -30.06 -59.83
CA GLU A 192 44.10 -29.78 -61.21
C GLU A 192 45.45 -29.05 -61.29
N GLN A 193 45.69 -28.10 -60.38
CA GLN A 193 46.96 -27.35 -60.33
C GLN A 193 48.17 -28.25 -60.00
N LYS A 194 47.97 -29.37 -59.29
CA LYS A 194 49.04 -30.35 -59.03
C LYS A 194 49.42 -31.14 -60.28
N ASN A 195 48.54 -31.18 -61.28
CA ASN A 195 48.71 -31.95 -62.51
C ASN A 195 49.25 -31.08 -63.67
N ASP A 196 48.96 -29.76 -63.69
CA ASP A 196 49.37 -28.84 -64.74
C ASP A 196 50.22 -27.64 -64.23
N THR A 197 51.52 -27.64 -64.51
CA THR A 197 52.44 -26.52 -64.20
C THR A 197 52.21 -25.33 -65.15
N LYS A 198 51.59 -24.25 -64.63
CA LYS A 198 51.41 -22.89 -65.20
C LYS A 198 50.28 -22.70 -66.23
N SER A 199 49.11 -22.36 -65.72
CA SER A 199 48.08 -21.57 -66.44
C SER A 199 47.69 -20.37 -65.58
N TRP A 200 48.04 -19.15 -66.01
CA TRP A 200 47.79 -17.89 -65.29
C TRP A 200 46.28 -17.63 -65.07
N ASN A 201 45.42 -18.15 -65.96
CA ASN A 201 43.96 -18.05 -65.82
C ASN A 201 43.42 -18.95 -64.69
N LYS A 202 43.98 -20.15 -64.50
CA LYS A 202 43.58 -21.06 -63.40
C LYS A 202 44.00 -20.51 -62.03
N GLU A 203 45.11 -19.79 -61.99
CA GLU A 203 45.59 -19.15 -60.76
C GLU A 203 44.66 -18.01 -60.32
N LYS A 204 44.17 -17.19 -61.26
CA LYS A 204 43.21 -16.13 -60.98
C LYS A 204 41.83 -16.67 -60.55
N GLU A 205 41.34 -17.72 -61.19
CA GLU A 205 40.07 -18.37 -60.82
C GLU A 205 40.11 -18.97 -59.41
N LYS A 206 41.27 -19.53 -59.01
CA LYS A 206 41.50 -20.01 -57.65
C LYS A 206 41.48 -18.87 -56.61
N GLU A 207 42.10 -17.74 -56.94
CA GLU A 207 42.13 -16.56 -56.06
C GLU A 207 40.72 -16.00 -55.85
N GLU A 208 39.93 -15.87 -56.92
CA GLU A 208 38.51 -15.46 -56.85
C GLU A 208 37.68 -16.42 -55.97
N LYS A 209 37.88 -17.74 -56.09
CA LYS A 209 37.21 -18.75 -55.25
C LYS A 209 37.65 -18.73 -53.79
N GLN A 210 38.91 -18.40 -53.52
CA GLN A 210 39.40 -18.22 -52.15
C GLN A 210 38.78 -16.98 -51.49
N GLU A 211 38.61 -15.89 -52.24
CA GLU A 211 37.93 -14.67 -51.78
C GLU A 211 36.44 -14.94 -51.53
N GLU A 212 35.74 -15.64 -52.44
CA GLU A 212 34.34 -16.06 -52.25
C GLU A 212 34.17 -16.89 -50.97
N LEU A 213 35.07 -17.86 -50.74
CA LEU A 213 35.03 -18.71 -49.55
C LEU A 213 35.29 -17.91 -48.26
N GLN A 214 36.24 -16.96 -48.28
CA GLN A 214 36.50 -16.08 -47.14
C GLN A 214 35.32 -15.15 -46.86
N GLU A 215 34.66 -14.62 -47.89
CA GLU A 215 33.47 -13.79 -47.71
C GLU A 215 32.30 -14.59 -47.13
N LEU A 216 32.08 -15.82 -47.60
CA LEU A 216 31.09 -16.77 -47.06
C LEU A 216 31.38 -17.12 -45.60
N MET A 217 32.63 -17.39 -45.25
CA MET A 217 33.03 -17.62 -43.86
C MET A 217 32.74 -16.42 -42.96
N ARG A 218 33.03 -15.20 -43.45
CA ARG A 218 32.75 -13.96 -42.73
C ARG A 218 31.25 -13.67 -42.61
N LYS A 219 30.41 -14.15 -43.53
CA LYS A 219 28.94 -14.10 -43.41
C LYS A 219 28.44 -15.11 -42.38
N MET A 220 28.98 -16.34 -42.36
CA MET A 220 28.66 -17.33 -41.31
C MET A 220 29.06 -16.85 -39.92
N GLU A 221 30.26 -16.27 -39.77
CA GLU A 221 30.74 -15.78 -38.48
C GLU A 221 29.83 -14.69 -37.92
N ARG A 222 29.33 -13.78 -38.77
CA ARG A 222 28.35 -12.76 -38.36
C ARG A 222 27.00 -13.36 -37.94
N VAL A 223 26.52 -14.39 -38.63
CA VAL A 223 25.27 -15.08 -38.25
C VAL A 223 25.44 -15.79 -36.90
N GLN A 224 26.61 -16.40 -36.64
CA GLN A 224 26.91 -17.01 -35.34
C GLN A 224 27.01 -15.97 -34.22
N GLU A 225 27.67 -14.83 -34.47
CA GLU A 225 27.78 -13.73 -33.51
C GLU A 225 26.40 -13.15 -33.17
N GLU A 226 25.54 -12.93 -34.16
CA GLU A 226 24.15 -12.49 -33.96
C GLU A 226 23.31 -13.52 -33.15
N GLU A 227 23.56 -14.82 -33.33
CA GLU A 227 22.89 -15.88 -32.57
C GLU A 227 23.38 -15.95 -31.10
N GLU A 228 24.67 -15.73 -30.85
CA GLU A 228 25.23 -15.64 -29.49
C GLU A 228 24.77 -14.36 -28.78
N GLU A 229 24.74 -13.23 -29.48
CA GLU A 229 24.30 -11.94 -28.95
C GLU A 229 22.78 -11.92 -28.68
N GLU A 230 21.97 -12.77 -29.32
CA GLU A 230 20.55 -12.95 -28.95
C GLU A 230 20.35 -13.86 -27.72
N LYS A 231 21.24 -14.83 -27.49
CA LYS A 231 21.17 -15.75 -26.33
C LYS A 231 21.58 -15.08 -25.02
N GLU A 232 22.54 -14.18 -25.06
CA GLU A 232 23.06 -13.45 -23.89
C GLU A 232 21.99 -12.58 -23.16
N PRO A 233 21.20 -11.72 -23.84
CA PRO A 233 20.15 -10.91 -23.21
C PRO A 233 18.93 -11.73 -22.80
N GLN A 234 18.65 -12.88 -23.44
CA GLN A 234 17.58 -13.78 -22.99
C GLN A 234 17.91 -14.37 -21.61
N GLN A 235 19.13 -14.89 -21.41
CA GLN A 235 19.56 -15.41 -20.11
C GLN A 235 19.58 -14.33 -19.03
N LYS A 236 19.98 -13.11 -19.36
CA LYS A 236 20.01 -11.99 -18.41
C LYS A 236 18.60 -11.51 -18.02
N ARG A 237 17.65 -11.47 -18.97
CA ARG A 237 16.24 -11.13 -18.71
C ARG A 237 15.51 -12.23 -17.93
N GLU A 238 15.85 -13.49 -18.16
CA GLU A 238 15.32 -14.61 -17.37
C GLU A 238 15.81 -14.55 -15.92
N MET A 239 17.09 -14.23 -15.70
CA MET A 239 17.66 -14.05 -14.36
C MET A 239 17.03 -12.85 -13.62
N GLU A 240 16.74 -11.76 -14.34
CA GLU A 240 16.06 -10.57 -13.78
C GLU A 240 14.61 -10.86 -13.40
N ASN A 241 13.84 -11.53 -14.28
CA ASN A 241 12.46 -11.92 -13.98
C ASN A 241 12.35 -12.89 -12.80
N ALA A 242 13.29 -13.83 -12.64
CA ALA A 242 13.29 -14.72 -11.49
C ALA A 242 13.54 -13.98 -10.16
N SER A 243 14.37 -12.93 -10.18
CA SER A 243 14.65 -12.09 -9.02
C SER A 243 13.45 -11.20 -8.65
N ASP A 244 12.78 -10.62 -9.65
CA ASP A 244 11.60 -9.78 -9.45
C ASP A 244 10.38 -10.61 -9.02
N GLU A 245 10.20 -11.81 -9.57
CA GLU A 245 9.10 -12.72 -9.21
C GLU A 245 9.27 -13.29 -7.80
N ALA A 246 10.50 -13.60 -7.37
CA ALA A 246 10.78 -13.97 -5.99
C ALA A 246 10.43 -12.82 -5.02
N THR A 247 10.80 -11.59 -5.35
CA THR A 247 10.49 -10.40 -4.53
C THR A 247 8.97 -10.18 -4.44
N ARG A 248 8.23 -10.39 -5.53
CA ARG A 248 6.75 -10.32 -5.52
C ARG A 248 6.08 -11.45 -4.74
N GLN A 249 6.68 -12.64 -4.66
CA GLN A 249 6.16 -13.70 -3.79
C GLN A 249 6.31 -13.30 -2.32
N PHE A 250 7.46 -12.75 -1.92
CA PHE A 250 7.66 -12.26 -0.56
C PHE A 250 6.75 -11.08 -0.20
N GLU A 251 6.53 -10.12 -1.10
CA GLU A 251 5.58 -9.03 -0.89
C GLU A 251 4.16 -9.57 -0.74
N ARG A 252 3.74 -10.51 -1.59
CA ARG A 252 2.41 -11.10 -1.54
C ARG A 252 2.16 -11.98 -0.31
N GLU A 253 3.18 -12.70 0.18
CA GLU A 253 3.09 -13.45 1.43
C GLU A 253 2.98 -12.51 2.64
N ARG A 254 3.74 -11.41 2.66
CA ARG A 254 3.66 -10.42 3.72
C ARG A 254 2.29 -9.71 3.77
N ASP A 255 1.79 -9.27 2.62
CA ASP A 255 0.49 -8.59 2.56
C ASP A 255 -0.65 -9.57 2.93
N GLY A 256 -0.54 -10.84 2.55
CA GLY A 256 -1.50 -11.88 2.95
C GLY A 256 -1.46 -12.26 4.43
N GLU A 257 -0.29 -12.19 5.09
CA GLU A 257 -0.17 -12.36 6.54
C GLU A 257 -0.76 -11.17 7.31
N GLU A 258 -0.66 -9.95 6.77
CA GLU A 258 -1.27 -8.75 7.37
C GLU A 258 -2.82 -8.81 7.26
N GLU A 259 -3.38 -9.21 6.12
CA GLU A 259 -4.85 -9.38 5.94
C GLU A 259 -5.43 -10.47 6.86
N GLN A 260 -4.76 -11.61 6.99
CA GLN A 260 -5.22 -12.73 7.82
C GLN A 260 -5.21 -12.39 9.32
N GLN A 261 -4.33 -11.47 9.75
CA GLN A 261 -4.25 -10.99 11.12
C GLN A 261 -5.26 -9.88 11.44
N GLU A 262 -5.83 -9.22 10.43
CA GLU A 262 -6.97 -8.30 10.59
C GLU A 262 -8.29 -9.08 10.65
N GLU A 263 -8.47 -10.12 9.83
CA GLU A 263 -9.63 -11.02 9.90
C GLU A 263 -9.75 -11.72 11.26
N ASP A 264 -8.65 -12.25 11.81
CA ASP A 264 -8.65 -12.90 13.13
C ASP A 264 -9.05 -11.91 14.25
N ARG A 265 -8.67 -10.63 14.16
CA ARG A 265 -9.06 -9.62 15.17
C ARG A 265 -10.52 -9.22 15.07
N GLN A 266 -11.07 -9.16 13.86
CA GLN A 266 -12.50 -8.91 13.66
C GLN A 266 -13.34 -10.06 14.22
N HIS A 267 -12.88 -11.30 14.07
CA HIS A 267 -13.60 -12.45 14.60
C HIS A 267 -13.68 -12.45 16.14
N ASP A 268 -12.58 -12.07 16.82
CA ASP A 268 -12.56 -11.97 18.28
C ASP A 268 -13.48 -10.84 18.80
N GLU A 269 -13.57 -9.70 18.08
CA GLU A 269 -14.46 -8.58 18.44
C GLU A 269 -15.95 -8.95 18.28
N ASP A 270 -16.31 -9.67 17.22
CA ASP A 270 -17.69 -10.14 16.99
C ASP A 270 -18.14 -11.17 18.05
N GLU A 271 -17.24 -12.04 18.54
CA GLU A 271 -17.56 -13.04 19.56
C GLU A 271 -17.73 -12.41 20.96
N GLU A 272 -17.02 -11.32 21.26
CA GLU A 272 -17.21 -10.54 22.51
C GLU A 272 -18.54 -9.76 22.50
N GLU A 273 -19.00 -9.24 21.36
CA GLU A 273 -20.29 -8.55 21.25
C GLU A 273 -21.49 -9.49 21.43
N GLU A 274 -21.42 -10.73 20.92
CA GLU A 274 -22.49 -11.74 21.11
C GLU A 274 -22.68 -12.12 22.59
N ASP A 275 -21.60 -12.19 23.37
CA ASP A 275 -21.66 -12.49 24.81
C ASP A 275 -22.31 -11.36 25.63
N GLU A 276 -22.10 -10.09 25.26
CA GLU A 276 -22.72 -8.93 25.92
C GLU A 276 -24.23 -8.87 25.67
N ASP A 277 -24.67 -9.22 24.46
CA ASP A 277 -26.10 -9.26 24.09
C ASP A 277 -26.86 -10.35 24.86
N GLU A 278 -26.24 -11.51 25.11
CA GLU A 278 -26.85 -12.57 25.93
C GLU A 278 -27.03 -12.14 27.40
N GLU A 279 -26.04 -11.45 27.97
CA GLU A 279 -26.12 -10.94 29.35
C GLU A 279 -27.21 -9.86 29.49
N LEU A 280 -27.36 -9.00 28.47
CA LEU A 280 -28.40 -7.99 28.40
C LEU A 280 -29.82 -8.60 28.35
N LEU A 281 -29.99 -9.69 27.59
CA LEU A 281 -31.26 -10.43 27.51
C LEU A 281 -31.64 -11.08 28.86
N GLU A 282 -30.65 -11.58 29.61
CA GLU A 282 -30.89 -12.14 30.96
C GLU A 282 -31.36 -11.06 31.94
N ILE A 283 -30.73 -9.88 31.91
CA ILE A 283 -31.13 -8.71 32.72
C ILE A 283 -32.55 -8.24 32.35
N GLU A 284 -32.88 -8.17 31.06
CA GLU A 284 -34.23 -7.78 30.62
C GLU A 284 -35.31 -8.76 31.13
N ALA A 285 -35.01 -10.07 31.09
CA ALA A 285 -35.92 -11.09 31.59
C ALA A 285 -36.14 -10.98 33.11
N GLU A 286 -35.09 -10.67 33.88
CA GLU A 286 -35.21 -10.40 35.31
C GLU A 286 -36.06 -9.15 35.60
N LEU A 287 -35.86 -8.07 34.84
CA LEU A 287 -36.65 -6.85 34.97
C LEU A 287 -38.13 -7.08 34.66
N ARG A 288 -38.47 -7.84 33.60
CA ARG A 288 -39.85 -8.24 33.31
C ARG A 288 -40.48 -9.03 34.45
N LYS A 289 -39.71 -9.93 35.09
CA LYS A 289 -40.17 -10.71 36.23
C LYS A 289 -40.41 -9.85 37.47
N VAL A 290 -39.52 -8.91 37.76
CA VAL A 290 -39.68 -7.95 38.87
C VAL A 290 -40.88 -7.03 38.62
N ALA A 291 -41.06 -6.55 37.39
CA ALA A 291 -42.21 -5.75 37.00
C ALA A 291 -43.53 -6.51 37.18
N ALA A 292 -43.57 -7.80 36.81
CA ALA A 292 -44.75 -8.65 37.03
C ALA A 292 -45.08 -8.82 38.53
N GLN A 293 -44.05 -9.02 39.37
CA GLN A 293 -44.23 -9.10 40.82
C GLN A 293 -44.72 -7.78 41.44
N LEU A 294 -44.23 -6.63 40.95
CA LEU A 294 -44.72 -5.31 41.35
C LEU A 294 -46.16 -5.08 40.90
N HIS A 295 -46.53 -5.52 39.69
CA HIS A 295 -47.92 -5.47 39.22
C HIS A 295 -48.86 -6.35 40.07
N GLU A 296 -48.40 -7.50 40.54
CA GLU A 296 -49.17 -8.39 41.42
C GLU A 296 -49.36 -7.76 42.81
N LEU A 297 -48.32 -7.13 43.36
CA LEU A 297 -48.39 -6.36 44.61
C LEU A 297 -49.28 -5.12 44.52
N ARG A 298 -49.41 -4.51 43.34
CA ARG A 298 -50.25 -3.33 43.12
C ARG A 298 -51.72 -3.67 42.86
N ARG A 299 -52.02 -4.94 42.56
CA ARG A 299 -53.37 -5.44 42.25
C ARG A 299 -54.03 -6.19 43.43
N GLY A 300 -53.27 -6.48 44.49
CA GLY A 300 -53.76 -6.97 45.79
C GLY A 300 -54.03 -5.83 46.78
#